data_AF-A0A813V946-F1
#
_entry.id   AF-A0A813V946-F1
#
_cell.length_a   1.000
_cell.length_b   1.000
_cell.length_c   1.000
_cell.angle_alpha   90.00
_cell.angle_beta   90.00
_cell.angle_gamma   90.00
#
_symmetry.space_group_name_H-M   'P 1'
#
loop_
_entity.id
_entity.type
_entity.pdbx_description
1 polymer ?
#
loop_
_entity_poly.entity_id
_entity_poly.type
_entity_poly.pdbx_seq_one_letter_code
_entity_poly.pdbx_strand_id
1 'polypeptide(L)'
;MISDRRILHDYSYGGATTDENLVQGYTKAGTVAVPGVKQQIQIYLKTLTKMRNNDFNSNETIYIISAGGNNYFFNRTLSPLIVGLSIISCIKALVSHGGKYIIIANQPPSQYYPYYAVSSIRSQNLSLVSTEHNRVLKLLIEQYQKNNRQISIILFDVHEIVSKIIVNKEKYTFTSLDKCWDSITNSTTTLILCNDTSKHIFIDEYHFTTKMHSLIAQGIFDQVHMLFNSSPTKYCLNSLTHIEIVLLVLCLIKYYH
;
A
#
# COMPACT_ATOMS: atom_id res chain seq x y z
N MET A 1 -18.41 27.19 -12.16
CA MET A 1 -18.51 25.79 -11.70
C MET A 1 -17.14 25.16 -11.90
N ILE A 2 -16.35 25.05 -10.84
CA ILE A 2 -15.06 24.34 -10.90
C ILE A 2 -15.37 22.88 -10.60
N SER A 3 -15.17 21.99 -11.56
CA SER A 3 -15.42 20.56 -11.34
C SER A 3 -14.44 20.02 -10.31
N ASP A 4 -14.95 19.50 -9.20
CA ASP A 4 -14.22 18.65 -8.24
C ASP A 4 -13.65 17.44 -9.01
N ARG A 5 -12.39 17.53 -9.43
CA ARG A 5 -11.66 16.42 -10.03
C ARG A 5 -10.54 16.00 -9.08
N ARG A 6 -10.90 15.28 -8.04
CA ARG A 6 -9.99 14.36 -7.37
C ARG A 6 -9.69 13.22 -8.33
N ILE A 7 -8.54 13.26 -9.00
CA ILE A 7 -8.13 12.21 -9.95
C ILE A 7 -7.21 11.23 -9.23
N LEU A 8 -7.53 9.94 -9.32
CA LEU A 8 -6.64 8.86 -8.89
C LEU A 8 -5.88 8.30 -10.09
N HIS A 9 -4.56 8.39 -10.04
CA HIS A 9 -3.68 7.68 -10.96
C HIS A 9 -3.08 6.44 -10.26
N ASP A 10 -3.55 5.27 -10.67
CA ASP A 10 -3.10 3.98 -10.12
C ASP A 10 -2.12 3.29 -11.07
N TYR A 11 -0.87 3.16 -10.62
CA TYR A 11 0.20 2.45 -11.32
C TYR A 11 0.56 1.11 -10.64
N SER A 12 -0.24 0.67 -9.66
CA SER A 12 0.05 -0.51 -8.87
C SER A 12 -0.17 -1.80 -9.68
N TYR A 13 0.64 -2.81 -9.36
CA TYR A 13 0.51 -4.16 -9.90
C TYR A 13 0.45 -5.16 -8.75
N GLY A 14 -0.54 -6.06 -8.80
CA GLY A 14 -0.60 -7.21 -7.90
C GLY A 14 0.66 -8.06 -8.04
N GLY A 15 1.31 -8.37 -6.92
CA GLY A 15 2.58 -9.11 -6.89
C GLY A 15 3.85 -8.25 -7.06
N ALA A 16 3.72 -6.93 -7.22
CA ALA A 16 4.89 -6.05 -7.31
C ALA A 16 5.74 -6.08 -6.03
N THR A 17 7.05 -6.18 -6.21
CA THR A 17 8.07 -5.96 -5.18
C THR A 17 8.51 -4.49 -5.19
N THR A 18 9.39 -4.10 -4.26
CA THR A 18 9.90 -2.71 -4.22
C THR A 18 10.76 -2.33 -5.44
N ASP A 19 11.53 -3.27 -5.98
CA ASP A 19 12.37 -3.12 -7.18
C ASP A 19 12.49 -4.49 -7.84
N GLU A 20 12.11 -4.60 -9.12
CA GLU A 20 12.19 -5.88 -9.84
C GLU A 20 13.63 -6.40 -9.97
N ASN A 21 14.62 -5.49 -9.97
CA ASN A 21 16.04 -5.87 -10.01
C ASN A 21 16.54 -6.41 -8.66
N LEU A 22 15.85 -6.11 -7.57
CA LEU A 22 16.13 -6.69 -6.26
C LEU A 22 15.50 -8.07 -6.14
N VAL A 23 14.21 -8.16 -6.45
CA VAL A 23 13.45 -9.42 -6.54
C VAL A 23 12.36 -9.24 -7.58
N GLN A 24 12.32 -10.09 -8.61
CA GLN A 24 11.27 -10.05 -9.62
C GLN A 24 9.92 -10.42 -9.01
N GLY A 25 8.93 -9.52 -9.14
CA GLY A 25 7.54 -9.79 -8.78
C GLY A 25 6.79 -10.49 -9.91
N TYR A 26 5.74 -11.24 -9.57
CA TYR A 26 4.90 -11.93 -10.55
C TYR A 26 3.42 -11.86 -10.16
N THR A 27 2.54 -11.99 -11.15
CA THR A 27 1.11 -12.28 -10.94
C THR A 27 0.90 -13.66 -10.30
N LYS A 28 -0.36 -14.04 -10.02
CA LYS A 28 -0.71 -15.35 -9.45
C LYS A 28 -0.02 -16.49 -10.21
N ALA A 29 0.50 -17.45 -9.45
CA ALA A 29 1.26 -18.62 -9.91
C ALA A 29 2.62 -18.33 -10.58
N GLY A 30 3.22 -17.15 -10.38
CA GLY A 30 4.56 -16.88 -10.92
C GLY A 30 4.60 -16.77 -12.45
N THR A 31 3.45 -16.50 -13.06
CA THR A 31 3.26 -16.68 -14.51
C THR A 31 3.70 -15.47 -15.32
N VAL A 32 3.33 -14.26 -14.89
CA VAL A 32 3.64 -13.02 -15.61
C VAL A 32 4.45 -12.11 -14.71
N ALA A 33 5.66 -11.74 -15.14
CA ALA A 33 6.50 -10.77 -14.45
C ALA A 33 5.80 -9.41 -14.40
N VAL A 34 5.84 -8.76 -13.24
CA VAL A 34 5.26 -7.42 -13.04
C VAL A 34 6.33 -6.42 -12.61
N PRO A 35 6.19 -5.14 -12.98
CA PRO A 35 7.16 -4.13 -12.59
C PRO A 35 7.16 -3.90 -11.08
N GLY A 36 8.34 -3.73 -10.51
CA GLY A 36 8.50 -3.27 -9.12
C GLY A 36 8.07 -1.81 -8.95
N VAL A 37 7.90 -1.36 -7.70
CA VAL A 37 7.48 0.03 -7.40
C VAL A 37 8.42 1.05 -8.04
N LYS A 38 9.73 0.80 -8.02
CA LYS A 38 10.71 1.68 -8.68
C LYS A 38 10.44 1.84 -10.19
N GLN A 39 10.07 0.77 -10.88
CA GLN A 39 9.71 0.80 -12.29
C GLN A 39 8.35 1.45 -12.54
N GLN A 40 7.37 1.21 -11.66
CA GLN A 40 6.08 1.91 -11.70
C GLN A 40 6.26 3.43 -11.60
N ILE A 41 7.15 3.90 -10.70
CA ILE A 41 7.53 5.31 -10.60
C ILE A 41 8.15 5.80 -11.90
N GLN A 42 9.07 5.05 -12.52
CA GLN A 42 9.66 5.44 -13.80
C GLN A 42 8.61 5.54 -14.93
N ILE A 43 7.63 4.63 -14.97
CA ILE A 43 6.52 4.66 -15.93
C ILE A 43 5.67 5.92 -15.71
N TYR A 44 5.32 6.22 -14.46
CA TYR A 44 4.60 7.43 -14.09
C TYR A 44 5.34 8.69 -14.54
N LEU A 45 6.62 8.82 -14.17
CA LEU A 45 7.43 10.00 -14.51
C LEU A 45 7.57 10.20 -16.03
N LYS A 46 7.72 9.10 -16.80
CA LYS A 46 7.70 9.15 -18.27
C LYS A 46 6.34 9.60 -18.83
N THR A 47 5.25 9.25 -18.16
CA THR A 47 3.90 9.67 -18.56
C THR A 47 3.72 11.17 -18.33
N LEU A 48 4.20 11.70 -17.20
CA LEU A 48 4.19 13.13 -16.92
C LEU A 48 4.95 13.93 -17.98
N THR A 49 6.11 13.48 -18.43
CA THR A 49 6.87 14.18 -19.48
C THR A 49 6.14 14.23 -20.84
N LYS A 50 5.26 13.25 -21.11
CA LYS A 50 4.50 13.16 -22.37
C LYS A 50 3.20 13.97 -22.36
N MET A 51 2.57 14.09 -21.19
CA MET A 51 1.41 14.97 -21.02
C MET A 51 1.95 16.41 -20.98
N ARG A 52 1.47 17.31 -21.86
CA ARG A 52 1.89 18.73 -21.84
C ARG A 52 1.60 19.26 -20.43
N ASN A 53 2.65 19.49 -19.64
CA ASN A 53 2.82 19.87 -18.21
C ASN A 53 1.74 20.71 -17.47
N ASN A 54 0.60 21.06 -18.06
CA ASN A 54 -0.36 22.00 -17.48
C ASN A 54 -1.31 21.38 -16.44
N ASP A 55 -1.45 20.05 -16.40
CA ASP A 55 -2.36 19.38 -15.45
C ASP A 55 -1.63 18.79 -14.23
N PHE A 56 -0.29 18.74 -14.21
CA PHE A 56 0.46 18.16 -13.10
C PHE A 56 1.03 19.26 -12.19
N ASN A 57 0.55 19.30 -10.94
CA ASN A 57 1.06 20.21 -9.92
C ASN A 57 1.64 19.42 -8.75
N SER A 58 2.97 19.32 -8.68
CA SER A 58 3.63 18.58 -7.59
C SER A 58 3.42 19.17 -6.19
N ASN A 59 2.87 20.39 -6.09
CA ASN A 59 2.44 21.00 -4.82
C ASN A 59 1.05 20.51 -4.36
N GLU A 60 0.28 19.89 -5.25
CA GLU A 60 -1.08 19.40 -4.97
C GLU A 60 -1.16 17.87 -5.11
N THR A 61 -0.09 17.23 -5.56
CA THR A 61 0.02 15.78 -5.66
C THR A 61 0.52 15.13 -4.37
N ILE A 62 -0.27 14.19 -3.84
CA ILE A 62 0.14 13.23 -2.82
C ILE A 62 0.57 11.93 -3.51
N TYR A 63 1.67 11.32 -3.07
CA TYR A 63 2.15 10.01 -3.51
C TYR A 63 1.96 8.95 -2.42
N ILE A 64 1.28 7.83 -2.66
CA ILE A 64 1.13 6.76 -1.64
C ILE A 64 1.79 5.46 -2.09
N ILE A 65 2.84 5.04 -1.40
CA ILE A 65 3.54 3.77 -1.64
C ILE A 65 3.14 2.74 -0.58
N SER A 66 2.68 1.56 -1.02
CA SER A 66 2.57 0.37 -0.18
C SER A 66 3.24 -0.81 -0.88
N ALA A 67 4.37 -1.28 -0.33
CA ALA A 67 5.13 -2.39 -0.87
C ALA A 67 6.07 -2.98 0.19
N GLY A 68 6.63 -4.15 -0.10
CA GLY A 68 7.59 -4.86 0.75
C GLY A 68 7.17 -6.29 1.07
N GLY A 69 5.88 -6.56 1.23
CA GLY A 69 5.37 -7.90 1.53
C GLY A 69 5.74 -8.93 0.47
N ASN A 70 5.59 -8.58 -0.81
CA ASN A 70 5.96 -9.46 -1.92
C ASN A 70 7.46 -9.75 -2.00
N ASN A 71 8.32 -8.85 -1.50
CA ASN A 71 9.76 -9.12 -1.45
C ASN A 71 10.04 -10.35 -0.59
N TYR A 72 9.40 -10.46 0.58
CA TYR A 72 9.54 -11.63 1.46
C TYR A 72 8.79 -12.85 0.95
N PHE A 73 7.70 -12.65 0.22
CA PHE A 73 6.98 -13.75 -0.41
C PHE A 73 7.84 -14.45 -1.46
N PHE A 74 8.46 -13.69 -2.38
CA PHE A 74 9.29 -14.21 -3.45
C PHE A 74 10.73 -14.51 -3.01
N ASN A 75 11.24 -13.84 -1.97
CA ASN A 75 12.57 -14.11 -1.41
C ASN A 75 12.59 -13.95 0.12
N ARG A 76 12.46 -15.08 0.82
CA ARG A 76 12.38 -15.14 2.29
C ARG A 76 13.69 -14.85 3.02
N THR A 77 14.82 -14.80 2.31
CA THR A 77 16.14 -14.54 2.94
C THR A 77 16.48 -13.04 2.98
N LEU A 78 15.66 -12.19 2.36
CA LEU A 78 15.89 -10.75 2.38
C LEU A 78 15.80 -10.17 3.78
N SER A 79 16.78 -9.33 4.11
CA SER A 79 16.74 -8.57 5.36
C SER A 79 15.76 -7.39 5.25
N PRO A 80 15.10 -7.03 6.36
CA PRO A 80 14.27 -5.83 6.42
C PRO A 80 14.98 -4.52 6.05
N LEU A 81 16.27 -4.41 6.33
CA LEU A 81 17.09 -3.27 5.94
C LEU A 81 17.17 -3.10 4.41
N ILE A 82 17.39 -4.18 3.66
CA ILE A 82 17.51 -4.11 2.20
C ILE A 82 16.18 -3.68 1.55
N VAL A 83 15.06 -4.23 2.01
CA VAL A 83 13.74 -3.85 1.51
C VAL A 83 13.41 -2.40 1.89
N GLY A 84 13.70 -1.99 3.13
CA GLY A 84 13.52 -0.60 3.57
C GLY A 84 14.35 0.39 2.75
N LEU A 85 15.61 0.08 2.45
CA LEU A 85 16.46 0.91 1.58
C LEU A 85 15.93 1.00 0.14
N SER A 86 15.32 -0.08 -0.36
CA SER A 86 14.65 -0.08 -1.67
C SER A 86 13.43 0.87 -1.69
N ILE A 87 12.65 0.92 -0.61
CA ILE A 87 11.56 1.90 -0.44
C ILE A 87 12.11 3.34 -0.37
N ILE A 88 13.20 3.57 0.37
CA ILE A 88 13.89 4.88 0.40
C ILE A 88 14.37 5.28 -1.00
N SER A 89 14.83 4.34 -1.82
CA SER A 89 15.19 4.64 -3.21
C SER A 89 13.99 5.07 -4.05
N CYS A 90 12.81 4.49 -3.81
CA CYS A 90 11.56 4.91 -4.47
C CYS A 90 11.17 6.34 -4.05
N ILE A 91 11.26 6.66 -2.77
CA ILE A 91 11.04 8.01 -2.24
C ILE A 91 11.98 9.01 -2.90
N LYS A 92 13.29 8.70 -2.94
CA LYS A 92 14.29 9.56 -3.59
C LYS A 92 13.98 9.84 -5.06
N ALA A 93 13.47 8.84 -5.80
CA ALA A 93 13.10 8.99 -7.20
C ALA A 93 11.92 9.96 -7.39
N LEU A 94 10.93 9.94 -6.49
CA LEU A 94 9.83 10.90 -6.52
C LEU A 94 10.29 12.31 -6.13
N VAL A 95 11.11 12.41 -5.08
CA VAL A 95 11.65 13.69 -4.59
C VAL A 95 12.54 14.36 -5.64
N SER A 96 13.37 13.60 -6.36
CA SER A 96 14.22 14.15 -7.42
C SER A 96 13.43 14.72 -8.61
N HIS A 97 12.14 14.41 -8.71
CA HIS A 97 11.21 14.94 -9.71
C HIS A 97 10.19 15.91 -9.09
N GLY A 98 10.50 16.49 -7.93
CA GLY A 98 9.71 17.54 -7.30
C GLY A 98 8.55 17.05 -6.45
N GLY A 99 8.47 15.75 -6.14
CA GLY A 99 7.47 15.22 -5.22
C GLY A 99 7.67 15.74 -3.79
N LYS A 100 6.60 16.28 -3.19
CA LYS A 100 6.65 16.93 -1.87
C LYS A 100 5.89 16.20 -0.77
N TYR A 101 4.77 15.56 -1.09
CA TYR A 101 3.91 14.90 -0.13
C TYR A 101 3.86 13.41 -0.39
N ILE A 102 4.47 12.61 0.49
CA ILE A 102 4.63 11.17 0.29
C ILE A 102 4.08 10.43 1.51
N ILE A 103 3.19 9.50 1.28
CA ILE A 103 2.66 8.58 2.29
C ILE A 103 3.29 7.20 2.02
N ILE A 104 3.88 6.61 3.05
CA ILE A 104 4.38 5.25 3.03
C ILE A 104 3.51 4.43 3.95
N ALA A 105 2.77 3.47 3.41
CA ALA A 105 2.04 2.49 4.17
C ALA A 105 2.99 1.36 4.59
N ASN A 106 3.12 1.14 5.90
CA ASN A 106 3.92 0.04 6.42
C ASN A 106 3.26 -1.33 6.18
N GLN A 107 3.91 -2.43 6.58
CA GLN A 107 3.38 -3.78 6.39
C GLN A 107 2.24 -4.07 7.36
N PRO A 108 1.10 -4.62 6.89
CA PRO A 108 0.04 -5.12 7.75
C PRO A 108 0.55 -6.27 8.64
N PRO A 109 -0.21 -6.65 9.69
CA PRO A 109 0.14 -7.79 10.54
C PRO A 109 -0.05 -9.10 9.77
N SER A 110 1.00 -9.50 9.03
CA SER A 110 0.95 -10.65 8.13
C SER A 110 0.64 -11.97 8.83
N GLN A 111 0.88 -12.08 10.14
CA GLN A 111 0.56 -13.26 10.93
C GLN A 111 -0.93 -13.66 10.89
N TYR A 112 -1.82 -12.72 10.55
CA TYR A 112 -3.26 -12.97 10.45
C TYR A 112 -3.73 -13.40 9.05
N TYR A 113 -2.85 -13.40 8.05
CA TYR A 113 -3.27 -13.73 6.69
C TYR A 113 -3.65 -15.22 6.60
N PRO A 114 -4.78 -15.58 5.97
CA PRO A 114 -5.22 -16.97 5.89
C PRO A 114 -4.16 -17.91 5.28
N TYR A 115 -3.34 -17.42 4.34
CA TYR A 115 -2.23 -18.20 3.78
C TYR A 115 -1.27 -18.77 4.84
N TYR A 116 -1.05 -18.05 5.94
CA TYR A 116 -0.07 -18.41 6.97
C TYR A 116 -0.71 -19.10 8.18
N ALA A 117 -2.04 -19.20 8.23
CA ALA A 117 -2.76 -19.89 9.31
C ALA A 117 -2.46 -21.40 9.38
N VAL A 118 -1.94 -21.97 8.29
CA VAL A 118 -1.63 -23.42 8.17
C VAL A 118 -0.38 -23.87 8.93
N SER A 119 0.45 -22.95 9.46
CA SER A 119 1.67 -23.32 10.19
C SER A 119 2.07 -22.26 11.22
N SER A 120 2.12 -22.66 12.49
CA SER A 120 2.53 -21.80 13.62
C SER A 120 3.94 -21.22 13.45
N ILE A 121 4.88 -22.01 12.96
CA ILE A 121 6.27 -21.57 12.71
C ILE A 121 6.31 -20.54 11.56
N ARG A 122 5.55 -20.76 10.48
CA ARG A 122 5.48 -19.78 9.37
C ARG A 122 4.86 -18.47 9.85
N SER A 123 3.76 -18.54 10.61
CA SER A 123 3.11 -17.37 11.19
C SER A 123 4.04 -16.57 12.11
N GLN A 124 4.80 -17.24 12.98
CA GLN A 124 5.78 -16.59 13.87
C GLN A 124 6.91 -15.89 13.11
N ASN A 125 7.55 -16.58 12.16
CA ASN A 125 8.64 -15.99 11.38
C ASN A 125 8.19 -14.75 10.59
N LEU A 126 6.95 -14.76 10.08
CA LEU A 126 6.40 -13.64 9.31
C LEU A 126 5.94 -12.47 10.18
N SER A 127 5.40 -12.76 11.37
CA SER A 127 5.16 -11.75 12.40
C SER A 127 6.45 -11.00 12.72
N LEU A 128 7.56 -11.72 12.90
CA LEU A 128 8.86 -11.14 13.18
C LEU A 128 9.37 -10.30 11.99
N VAL A 129 9.32 -10.84 10.77
CA VAL A 129 9.77 -10.10 9.57
C VAL A 129 8.96 -8.82 9.35
N SER A 130 7.64 -8.86 9.53
CA SER A 130 6.76 -7.69 9.30
C SER A 130 6.96 -6.63 10.38
N THR A 131 7.08 -7.05 11.64
CA THR A 131 7.35 -6.14 12.76
C THR A 131 8.72 -5.48 12.61
N GLU A 132 9.75 -6.27 12.27
CA GLU A 132 11.10 -5.76 12.07
C GLU A 132 11.20 -4.87 10.83
N HIS A 133 10.50 -5.21 9.75
CA HIS A 133 10.34 -4.32 8.59
C HIS A 133 9.76 -2.98 8.99
N ASN A 134 8.65 -2.96 9.73
CA ASN A 134 8.01 -1.72 10.13
C ASN A 134 8.92 -0.88 11.03
N ARG A 135 9.65 -1.51 11.95
CA ARG A 135 10.63 -0.85 12.82
C ARG A 135 11.77 -0.22 12.01
N VAL A 136 12.37 -0.99 11.11
CA VAL A 136 13.49 -0.53 10.27
C VAL A 136 13.05 0.56 9.29
N LEU A 137 11.91 0.39 8.64
CA LEU A 137 11.34 1.37 7.72
C LEU A 137 11.07 2.70 8.42
N LYS A 138 10.54 2.68 9.65
CA LYS A 138 10.34 3.88 10.47
C LYS A 138 11.66 4.62 10.70
N LEU A 139 12.71 3.93 11.14
CA LEU A 139 14.02 4.54 11.37
C LEU A 139 14.61 5.15 10.09
N LEU A 140 14.50 4.44 8.96
CA LEU A 140 14.98 4.93 7.67
C LEU A 140 14.22 6.17 7.18
N ILE A 141 12.89 6.20 7.35
CA ILE A 141 12.06 7.35 6.99
C ILE A 141 12.38 8.53 7.90
N GLU A 142 12.48 8.33 9.22
CA GLU A 142 12.84 9.39 10.17
C GLU A 142 14.22 9.98 9.85
N GLN A 143 15.21 9.13 9.53
CA GLN A 143 16.53 9.58 9.13
C GLN A 143 16.49 10.38 7.82
N TYR A 144 15.74 9.90 6.83
CA TYR A 144 15.62 10.60 5.55
C TYR A 144 14.89 11.93 5.69
N GLN A 145 13.79 11.99 6.47
CA GLN A 145 13.03 13.20 6.76
C GLN A 145 13.85 14.25 7.50
N LYS A 146 14.70 13.86 8.46
CA LYS A 146 15.61 14.78 9.17
C LYS A 146 16.53 15.57 8.22
N ASN A 147 16.96 14.93 7.14
CA ASN A 147 17.85 15.51 6.13
C ASN A 147 17.12 16.21 4.98
N ASN A 148 15.79 16.06 4.88
CA ASN A 148 14.98 16.59 3.79
C ASN A 148 13.74 17.31 4.36
N ARG A 149 13.94 18.45 5.03
CA ARG A 149 12.87 19.19 5.71
C ARG A 149 11.86 19.88 4.76
N GLN A 150 12.21 19.97 3.47
CA GLN A 150 11.39 20.59 2.43
C GLN A 150 10.31 19.67 1.85
N ILE A 151 10.34 18.39 2.21
CA ILE A 151 9.31 17.40 1.84
C ILE A 151 8.59 16.92 3.11
N SER A 152 7.39 16.39 2.94
CA SER A 152 6.60 15.76 3.99
C SER A 152 6.45 14.28 3.68
N ILE A 153 7.05 13.43 4.52
CA ILE A 153 6.87 11.99 4.47
C ILE A 153 6.07 11.54 5.68
N ILE A 154 4.95 10.88 5.40
CA ILE A 154 4.03 10.35 6.39
C ILE A 154 4.19 8.83 6.38
N LEU A 155 4.62 8.26 7.51
CA LEU A 155 4.52 6.82 7.70
C LEU A 155 3.11 6.49 8.22
N PHE A 156 2.29 5.89 7.37
CA PHE A 156 0.96 5.42 7.73
C PHE A 156 1.05 4.01 8.31
N ASP A 157 0.59 3.86 9.55
CA ASP A 157 0.66 2.61 10.30
C ASP A 157 -0.55 1.71 9.98
N VAL A 158 -0.51 1.08 8.81
CA VAL A 158 -1.47 0.03 8.42
C VAL A 158 -1.44 -1.11 9.44
N HIS A 159 -0.27 -1.44 9.97
CA HIS A 159 -0.12 -2.50 10.94
C HIS A 159 -1.02 -2.30 12.16
N GLU A 160 -0.96 -1.11 12.75
CA GLU A 160 -1.73 -0.74 13.92
C GLU A 160 -3.24 -0.73 13.61
N ILE A 161 -3.66 -0.11 12.51
CA ILE A 161 -5.08 -0.02 12.13
C ILE A 161 -5.67 -1.41 11.88
N VAL A 162 -4.99 -2.24 11.10
CA VAL A 162 -5.44 -3.61 10.81
C VAL A 162 -5.49 -4.43 12.10
N SER A 163 -4.47 -4.34 12.96
CA SER A 163 -4.45 -5.05 14.25
C SER A 163 -5.62 -4.64 15.15
N LYS A 164 -5.90 -3.33 15.25
CA LYS A 164 -7.04 -2.80 16.02
C LYS A 164 -8.38 -3.31 15.49
N ILE A 165 -8.55 -3.35 14.16
CA ILE A 165 -9.77 -3.84 13.54
C ILE A 165 -9.93 -5.34 13.80
N ILE A 166 -8.87 -6.14 13.65
CA ILE A 166 -8.91 -7.60 13.89
C ILE A 166 -9.29 -7.90 15.34
N VAL A 167 -8.66 -7.21 16.32
CA VAL A 167 -8.96 -7.38 17.74
C VAL A 167 -10.40 -6.97 18.07
N ASN A 168 -10.92 -5.93 17.43
CA ASN A 168 -12.27 -5.39 17.68
C ASN A 168 -13.23 -5.68 16.53
N LYS A 169 -13.08 -6.82 15.84
CA LYS A 169 -13.73 -7.09 14.54
C LYS A 169 -15.26 -6.93 14.55
N GLU A 170 -15.90 -7.28 15.66
CA GLU A 170 -17.35 -7.16 15.86
C GLU A 170 -17.82 -5.70 15.88
N LYS A 171 -17.03 -4.76 16.42
CA LYS A 171 -17.31 -3.31 16.36
C LYS A 171 -17.38 -2.82 14.92
N TYR A 172 -16.62 -3.44 14.03
CA TYR A 172 -16.60 -3.16 12.61
C TYR A 172 -17.50 -4.10 11.82
N THR A 173 -18.41 -4.83 12.49
CA THR A 173 -19.37 -5.78 11.89
C THR A 173 -18.74 -6.90 11.05
N PHE A 174 -17.48 -7.24 11.32
CA PHE A 174 -16.83 -8.45 10.80
C PHE A 174 -17.07 -9.61 11.77
N THR A 175 -17.30 -10.80 11.22
CA THR A 175 -17.52 -12.02 12.00
C THR A 175 -16.52 -13.12 11.68
N SER A 176 -15.73 -13.00 10.60
CA SER A 176 -14.75 -14.01 10.19
C SER A 176 -13.39 -13.43 9.81
N LEU A 177 -12.34 -14.15 10.22
CA LEU A 177 -10.95 -13.98 9.77
C LEU A 177 -10.58 -14.97 8.66
N ASP A 178 -11.46 -15.90 8.32
CA ASP A 178 -11.25 -16.82 7.21
C ASP A 178 -11.43 -16.08 5.88
N LYS A 179 -10.77 -16.57 4.85
CA LYS A 179 -10.95 -16.08 3.48
C LYS A 179 -12.38 -16.34 3.01
N CYS A 180 -13.00 -15.33 2.41
CA CYS A 180 -14.35 -15.45 1.84
C CYS A 180 -14.35 -16.30 0.57
N TRP A 181 -13.31 -16.17 -0.25
CA TRP A 181 -13.12 -16.94 -1.47
C TRP A 181 -12.21 -18.13 -1.18
N ASP A 182 -12.76 -19.31 -1.35
CA ASP A 182 -12.04 -20.57 -1.28
C ASP A 182 -12.04 -21.30 -2.62
N SER A 183 -11.07 -22.18 -2.80
CA SER A 183 -11.00 -23.10 -3.93
C SER A 183 -10.91 -24.51 -3.39
N ILE A 184 -11.94 -25.33 -3.66
CA ILE A 184 -11.86 -26.76 -3.41
C ILE A 184 -11.31 -27.41 -4.67
N THR A 185 -10.13 -28.02 -4.56
CA THR A 185 -9.54 -28.85 -5.62
C THR A 185 -10.03 -30.29 -5.47
N ASN A 186 -11.11 -30.61 -6.18
CA ASN A 186 -11.41 -31.98 -6.61
C ASN A 186 -10.90 -32.15 -8.06
N SER A 187 -11.35 -33.18 -8.80
CA SER A 187 -11.06 -33.35 -10.24
C SER A 187 -11.43 -32.14 -11.12
N THR A 188 -12.19 -31.18 -10.58
CA THR A 188 -12.40 -29.82 -11.11
C THR A 188 -12.28 -28.79 -10.00
N THR A 189 -11.50 -27.72 -10.21
CA THR A 189 -11.39 -26.60 -9.26
C THR A 189 -12.72 -25.86 -9.20
N THR A 190 -13.43 -25.96 -8.07
CA THR A 190 -14.66 -25.18 -7.83
C THR A 190 -14.33 -24.00 -6.93
N LEU A 191 -14.71 -22.80 -7.37
CA LEU A 191 -14.59 -21.57 -6.59
C LEU A 191 -15.82 -21.43 -5.69
N ILE A 192 -15.61 -21.36 -4.39
CA ILE A 192 -16.66 -21.15 -3.40
C ILE A 192 -16.51 -19.73 -2.88
N LEU A 193 -17.54 -18.92 -3.11
CA LEU A 193 -17.65 -17.58 -2.54
C LEU A 193 -18.51 -17.66 -1.27
N CYS A 194 -18.09 -17.00 -0.21
CA CYS A 194 -18.91 -16.83 0.98
C CYS A 194 -20.20 -16.04 0.66
N ASN A 195 -21.24 -16.23 1.49
CA ASN A 195 -22.54 -15.62 1.25
C ASN A 195 -22.54 -14.08 1.43
N ASP A 196 -21.67 -13.55 2.31
CA ASP A 196 -21.59 -12.12 2.60
C ASP A 196 -20.13 -11.67 2.81
N THR A 197 -19.53 -11.11 1.75
CA THR A 197 -18.15 -10.61 1.76
C THR A 197 -17.93 -9.49 2.80
N SER A 198 -18.98 -8.77 3.21
CA SER A 198 -18.89 -7.68 4.18
C SER A 198 -18.64 -8.18 5.62
N LYS A 199 -18.84 -9.47 5.87
CA LYS A 199 -18.58 -10.11 7.18
C LYS A 199 -17.16 -10.63 7.32
N HIS A 200 -16.40 -10.69 6.23
CA HIS A 200 -15.04 -11.21 6.20
C HIS A 200 -14.01 -10.08 6.13
N ILE A 201 -12.89 -10.26 6.82
CA ILE A 201 -11.73 -9.35 6.71
C ILE A 201 -10.93 -9.66 5.45
N PHE A 202 -10.79 -10.94 5.09
CA PHE A 202 -10.00 -11.39 3.94
C PHE A 202 -10.89 -11.89 2.81
N ILE A 203 -10.60 -11.45 1.58
CA ILE A 203 -11.27 -11.96 0.38
C ILE A 203 -10.65 -13.29 -0.04
N ASP A 204 -9.33 -13.44 0.00
CA ASP A 204 -8.61 -14.67 -0.33
C ASP A 204 -7.49 -14.93 0.70
N GLU A 205 -6.50 -15.75 0.35
CA GLU A 205 -5.36 -16.08 1.21
C GLU A 205 -4.49 -14.88 1.64
N TYR A 206 -4.54 -13.76 0.89
CA TYR A 206 -3.60 -12.66 1.00
C TYR A 206 -4.24 -11.27 1.06
N HIS A 207 -5.44 -11.12 0.50
CA HIS A 207 -6.04 -9.82 0.24
C HIS A 207 -7.22 -9.53 1.17
N PHE A 208 -7.41 -8.25 1.47
CA PHE A 208 -8.53 -7.79 2.29
C PHE A 208 -9.81 -7.65 1.45
N THR A 209 -10.97 -7.69 2.12
CA THR A 209 -12.25 -7.37 1.47
C THR A 209 -12.40 -5.88 1.21
N THR A 210 -13.32 -5.49 0.33
CA THR A 210 -13.64 -4.07 0.04
C THR A 210 -13.91 -3.28 1.30
N LYS A 211 -14.67 -3.83 2.26
CA LYS A 211 -14.99 -3.15 3.51
C LYS A 211 -13.75 -2.88 4.36
N MET A 212 -12.86 -3.85 4.48
CA MET A 212 -11.60 -3.68 5.20
C MET A 212 -10.72 -2.64 4.51
N HIS A 213 -10.64 -2.69 3.18
CA HIS A 213 -9.97 -1.67 2.37
C HIS A 213 -10.55 -0.25 2.58
N SER A 214 -11.88 -0.10 2.68
CA SER A 214 -12.53 1.19 2.97
C SER A 214 -12.16 1.73 4.35
N LEU A 215 -12.05 0.87 5.38
CA LEU A 215 -11.61 1.29 6.72
C LEU A 215 -10.15 1.76 6.73
N ILE A 216 -9.27 1.08 5.99
CA ILE A 216 -7.87 1.50 5.83
C ILE A 216 -7.81 2.84 5.08
N ALA A 217 -8.57 3.00 4.00
CA ALA A 217 -8.64 4.24 3.24
C ALA A 217 -9.14 5.42 4.09
N GLN A 218 -10.12 5.19 4.95
CA GLN A 218 -10.59 6.21 5.90
C GLN A 218 -9.46 6.64 6.85
N GLY A 219 -8.66 5.69 7.36
CA GLY A 219 -7.50 6.02 8.20
C GLY A 219 -6.46 6.89 7.49
N ILE A 220 -6.18 6.60 6.21
CA ILE A 220 -5.29 7.45 5.39
C ILE A 220 -5.89 8.84 5.24
N PHE A 221 -7.18 8.92 4.90
CA PHE A 221 -7.89 10.18 4.73
C PHE A 221 -7.84 11.04 5.99
N ASP A 222 -8.12 10.45 7.16
CA ASP A 222 -8.07 11.15 8.44
C ASP A 222 -6.66 11.69 8.74
N GLN A 223 -5.62 10.90 8.48
CA GLN A 223 -4.23 11.33 8.68
C GLN A 223 -3.85 12.50 7.75
N VAL A 224 -4.23 12.41 6.47
CA VAL A 224 -4.04 13.48 5.49
C VAL A 224 -4.77 14.75 5.95
N HIS A 225 -6.04 14.63 6.32
CA HIS A 225 -6.87 15.76 6.72
C HIS A 225 -6.31 16.49 7.96
N MET A 226 -5.85 15.74 8.97
CA MET A 226 -5.21 16.33 10.16
C MET A 226 -3.95 17.12 9.81
N LEU A 227 -3.11 16.64 8.89
CA LEU A 227 -1.85 17.29 8.54
C LEU A 227 -2.05 18.60 7.78
N PHE A 228 -3.03 18.63 6.86
CA PHE A 228 -3.33 19.85 6.11
C PHE A 228 -4.10 20.88 6.92
N ASN A 229 -4.86 20.47 7.96
CA ASN A 229 -5.57 21.40 8.85
C ASN A 229 -4.74 21.93 10.03
N SER A 230 -3.65 21.26 10.41
CA SER A 230 -2.80 21.64 11.56
C SER A 230 -1.62 22.55 11.20
N SER A 231 -1.44 22.90 9.92
CA SER A 231 -0.37 23.78 9.47
C SER A 231 -0.67 25.27 9.79
N PRO A 232 0.29 26.05 10.34
CA PRO A 232 0.07 27.43 10.78
C PRO A 232 -0.09 28.45 9.64
N THR A 233 0.07 28.04 8.37
CA THR A 233 -0.26 28.85 7.19
C THR A 233 -1.76 28.89 6.93
N LYS A 234 -2.48 29.58 7.81
CA LYS A 234 -3.92 29.89 7.71
C LYS A 234 -4.32 30.77 6.51
N TYR A 235 -3.39 31.06 5.59
CA TYR A 235 -3.60 31.98 4.46
C TYR A 235 -3.82 31.31 3.09
N CYS A 236 -3.77 29.99 2.97
CA CYS A 236 -4.14 29.29 1.72
C CYS A 236 -5.50 28.56 1.80
N LEU A 237 -6.35 28.91 2.77
CA LEU A 237 -7.66 28.27 2.94
C LEU A 237 -8.71 28.67 1.89
N ASN A 238 -8.43 29.65 1.03
CA ASN A 238 -9.31 29.99 -0.11
C ASN A 238 -8.87 29.36 -1.44
N SER A 239 -7.80 28.55 -1.47
CA SER A 239 -7.35 27.86 -2.70
C SER A 239 -7.22 26.34 -2.58
N LEU A 240 -7.54 25.74 -1.43
CA LEU A 240 -7.35 24.31 -1.16
C LEU A 240 -8.61 23.45 -1.46
N THR A 241 -9.29 23.72 -2.57
CA THR A 241 -10.34 22.84 -3.13
C THR A 241 -9.79 21.78 -4.09
N HIS A 242 -8.46 21.64 -4.21
CA HIS A 242 -7.81 20.90 -5.30
C HIS A 242 -6.64 20.03 -4.79
N ILE A 243 -6.92 18.94 -4.07
CA ILE A 243 -5.90 17.94 -3.75
C ILE A 243 -6.09 16.73 -4.66
N GLU A 244 -5.04 16.41 -5.42
CA GLU A 244 -4.95 15.23 -6.28
C GLU A 244 -4.30 14.07 -5.52
N ILE A 245 -4.93 12.90 -5.53
CA ILE A 245 -4.41 11.69 -4.90
C ILE A 245 -3.73 10.85 -5.99
N VAL A 246 -2.40 10.84 -6.03
CA VAL A 246 -1.66 9.95 -6.92
C VAL A 246 -1.13 8.76 -6.11
N LEU A 247 -1.39 7.58 -6.66
CA LEU A 247 -1.06 6.29 -6.07
C LEU A 247 -1.90 6.01 -4.83
N LEU A 248 -2.79 5.03 -4.91
CA LEU A 248 -3.44 4.37 -3.79
C LEU A 248 -3.29 2.89 -4.07
N VAL A 249 -2.46 2.20 -3.28
CA VAL A 249 -2.43 0.74 -3.30
C VAL A 249 -3.60 0.26 -2.45
N LEU A 250 -4.73 -0.01 -3.10
CA LEU A 250 -5.65 -1.06 -2.66
C LEU A 250 -5.73 -1.99 -3.85
N CYS A 251 -5.15 -3.18 -3.70
CA CYS A 251 -5.06 -4.21 -4.72
C CYS A 251 -6.48 -4.62 -5.17
N LEU A 252 -7.09 -3.89 -6.10
CA LEU A 252 -8.23 -4.36 -6.87
C LEU A 252 -7.67 -5.02 -8.12
N ILE A 253 -7.63 -6.35 -8.08
CA ILE A 253 -7.29 -7.20 -9.20
C ILE A 253 -8.17 -6.79 -10.39
N LYS A 254 -7.57 -6.15 -11.42
CA LYS A 254 -8.17 -6.10 -12.75
C LYS A 254 -8.14 -7.53 -13.30
N TYR A 255 -9.30 -8.18 -13.34
CA TYR A 255 -9.47 -9.42 -14.09
C TYR A 255 -9.40 -9.09 -15.58
N TYR A 256 -8.37 -9.59 -16.25
CA TYR A 256 -8.44 -9.87 -17.67
C TYR A 256 -9.15 -11.22 -17.82
N HIS A 257 -10.27 -11.22 -18.54
CA HIS A 257 -10.91 -12.43 -19.04
C HIS A 257 -10.01 -13.15 -20.05
#